data_AF-A0A3B0UBG9-F1
#
_entry.id   AF-A0A3B0UBG9-F1
#
_cell.length_a   1.000
_cell.length_b   1.000
_cell.length_c   1.000
_cell.angle_alpha   90.00
_cell.angle_beta   90.00
_cell.angle_gamma   90.00
#
_symmetry.space_group_name_H-M   'P 1'
#
loop_
_entity.id
_entity.type
_entity.pdbx_description
1 polymer ?
#
loop_
_entity_poly.entity_id
_entity_poly.type
_entity_poly.pdbx_seq_one_letter_code
_entity_poly.pdbx_strand_id
1 'polypeptide(L)'
;MSDALLLKRALQILLANERPGYTIPGAGIYPFQWKWDSGFIALGYSHFDLRKAMREMETLFDAQWANGFVPHIIFHSVAERENYFPGADFYHSSLSENANIDYETTTLTQPPVEGWVIERIFRAGNHLSEVQEFVKRLFPKVM
;
A
#
# COMPACT_ATOMS: atom_id res chain seq x y z
N MET A 1 18.99 -15.06 -19.18
CA MET A 1 19.20 -14.46 -17.84
C MET A 1 18.96 -15.55 -16.81
N SER A 2 19.79 -15.71 -15.79
CA SER A 2 19.52 -16.68 -14.72
C SER A 2 18.43 -16.17 -13.77
N ASP A 3 17.68 -17.08 -13.14
CA ASP A 3 16.61 -16.74 -12.18
C ASP A 3 17.13 -15.88 -11.02
N ALA A 4 18.34 -16.17 -10.53
CA ALA A 4 19.00 -15.38 -9.49
C ALA A 4 19.20 -13.91 -9.90
N LEU A 5 19.51 -13.65 -11.19
CA LEU A 5 19.67 -12.29 -11.70
C LEU A 5 18.32 -11.57 -11.82
N LEU A 6 17.25 -12.28 -12.18
CA LEU A 6 15.89 -11.73 -12.21
C LEU A 6 15.41 -11.35 -10.81
N LEU A 7 15.59 -12.23 -9.82
CA LEU A 7 15.21 -11.97 -8.43
C LEU A 7 15.97 -10.77 -7.85
N LYS A 8 17.28 -10.70 -8.09
CA LYS A 8 18.10 -9.56 -7.66
C LYS A 8 17.59 -8.24 -8.25
N ARG A 9 17.25 -8.22 -9.54
CA ARG A 9 16.75 -7.02 -10.22
C ARG A 9 15.36 -6.63 -9.74
N ALA A 10 14.47 -7.60 -9.47
CA ALA A 10 13.16 -7.35 -8.91
C ALA A 10 13.25 -6.68 -7.52
N LEU A 11 14.11 -7.21 -6.63
CA LEU A 11 14.33 -6.61 -5.32
C LEU A 11 14.91 -5.19 -5.42
N GLN A 12 15.86 -4.96 -6.33
CA GLN A 12 16.41 -3.62 -6.56
C GLN A 12 15.34 -2.61 -6.99
N ILE A 13 14.38 -3.02 -7.82
CA ILE A 13 13.27 -2.16 -8.25
C ILE A 13 12.36 -1.82 -7.07
N LEU A 14 11.98 -2.81 -6.26
CA LEU A 14 11.13 -2.57 -5.07
C LEU A 14 11.80 -1.58 -4.12
N LEU A 15 13.07 -1.82 -3.78
CA LEU A 15 13.82 -0.96 -2.85
C LEU A 15 14.07 0.45 -3.40
N ALA A 16 14.25 0.61 -4.71
CA ALA A 16 14.41 1.93 -5.33
C ALA A 16 13.11 2.76 -5.30
N ASN A 17 11.96 2.09 -5.27
CA ASN A 17 10.64 2.71 -5.22
C ASN A 17 10.11 2.88 -3.79
N GLU A 18 10.82 2.38 -2.79
CA GLU A 18 10.40 2.52 -1.39
C GLU A 18 10.42 4.01 -0.97
N ARG A 19 9.43 4.37 -0.17
CA ARG A 19 9.30 5.64 0.56
C ARG A 19 9.06 5.30 2.04
N PRO A 20 9.11 6.27 2.95
CA PRO A 20 8.81 6.02 4.36
C PRO A 20 7.40 5.43 4.56
N GLY A 21 7.31 4.10 4.70
CA GLY A 21 6.08 3.35 5.00
C GLY A 21 5.30 2.81 3.80
N TYR A 22 5.56 3.29 2.58
CA TYR A 22 4.86 2.86 1.36
C TYR A 22 5.83 2.75 0.18
N THR A 23 5.37 2.16 -0.92
CA THR A 23 6.17 2.01 -2.13
C THR A 23 5.42 2.57 -3.32
N ILE A 24 6.12 3.33 -4.17
CA ILE A 24 5.53 3.89 -5.38
C ILE A 24 5.49 2.85 -6.52
N PRO A 25 4.43 2.79 -7.35
CA PRO A 25 4.38 1.85 -8.47
C PRO A 25 5.49 2.07 -9.50
N GLY A 26 5.85 3.33 -9.75
CA GLY A 26 6.85 3.68 -10.74
C GLY A 26 7.38 5.10 -10.57
N ALA A 27 8.71 5.22 -10.50
CA ALA A 27 9.40 6.49 -10.40
C ALA A 27 9.03 7.44 -11.57
N GLY A 28 8.71 8.68 -11.24
CA GLY A 28 8.44 9.77 -12.20
C GLY A 28 7.04 9.80 -12.80
N ILE A 29 6.26 8.72 -12.71
CA ILE A 29 4.88 8.66 -13.25
C ILE A 29 3.81 8.44 -12.20
N TYR A 30 4.10 7.67 -11.15
CA TYR A 30 3.15 7.34 -10.09
C TYR A 30 3.82 7.58 -8.73
N PRO A 31 3.86 8.83 -8.23
CA PRO A 31 4.67 9.16 -7.07
C PRO A 31 3.99 8.88 -5.71
N PHE A 32 2.83 8.22 -5.71
CA PHE A 32 2.01 8.02 -4.52
C PHE A 32 1.80 6.55 -4.21
N GLN A 33 1.21 6.26 -3.05
CA GLN A 33 0.76 4.92 -2.72
C GLN A 33 -0.56 4.62 -3.42
N TRP A 34 -0.63 3.48 -4.11
CA TRP A 34 -1.81 3.03 -4.83
C TRP A 34 -2.35 1.73 -4.23
N LYS A 35 -3.67 1.60 -4.12
CA LYS A 35 -4.33 0.52 -3.37
C LYS A 35 -3.92 -0.87 -3.84
N TRP A 36 -4.23 -1.23 -5.08
CA TRP A 36 -3.94 -2.59 -5.56
C TRP A 36 -2.43 -2.82 -5.80
N ASP A 37 -1.68 -1.76 -6.14
CA ASP A 37 -0.23 -1.83 -6.35
C ASP A 37 0.46 -2.15 -5.02
N SER A 38 0.09 -1.49 -3.92
CA SER A 38 0.56 -1.82 -2.57
C SER A 38 0.27 -3.27 -2.20
N GLY A 39 -0.87 -3.82 -2.63
CA GLY A 39 -1.16 -5.25 -2.48
C GLY A 39 -0.13 -6.13 -3.18
N PHE A 40 0.13 -5.89 -4.47
CA PHE A 40 1.12 -6.68 -5.23
C PHE A 40 2.56 -6.44 -4.79
N ILE A 41 2.89 -5.21 -4.37
CA ILE A 41 4.19 -4.86 -3.81
C ILE A 41 4.41 -5.59 -2.48
N ALA A 42 3.42 -5.60 -1.58
CA ALA A 42 3.48 -6.34 -0.33
C ALA A 42 3.65 -7.85 -0.57
N LEU A 43 2.97 -8.40 -1.58
CA LEU A 43 3.21 -9.78 -2.02
C LEU A 43 4.66 -9.97 -2.51
N GLY A 44 5.20 -9.02 -3.27
CA GLY A 44 6.61 -9.02 -3.67
C GLY A 44 7.56 -9.03 -2.47
N TYR A 45 7.36 -8.12 -1.50
CA TYR A 45 8.12 -8.09 -0.25
C TYR A 45 7.96 -9.37 0.56
N SER A 46 6.81 -10.05 0.55
CA SER A 46 6.61 -11.28 1.34
C SER A 46 7.60 -12.41 1.00
N HIS A 47 8.23 -12.35 -0.16
CA HIS A 47 9.29 -13.27 -0.57
C HIS A 47 10.69 -12.92 -0.03
N PHE A 48 10.89 -11.70 0.46
CA PHE A 48 12.22 -11.17 0.85
C PHE A 48 12.27 -10.61 2.27
N ASP A 49 11.23 -9.90 2.69
CA ASP A 49 11.12 -9.18 3.95
C ASP A 49 9.64 -9.04 4.36
N LEU A 50 9.20 -9.92 5.27
CA LEU A 50 7.82 -9.90 5.77
C LEU A 50 7.46 -8.60 6.51
N ARG A 51 8.43 -7.93 7.13
CA ARG A 51 8.15 -6.67 7.84
C ARG A 51 7.82 -5.56 6.87
N LYS A 52 8.52 -5.48 5.74
CA LYS A 52 8.16 -4.55 4.65
C LYS A 52 6.79 -4.87 4.07
N ALA A 53 6.48 -6.15 3.86
CA ALA A 53 5.16 -6.56 3.38
C ALA A 53 4.02 -6.12 4.32
N MET A 54 4.19 -6.35 5.63
CA MET A 54 3.23 -5.89 6.64
C MET A 54 3.13 -4.37 6.67
N ARG A 55 4.26 -3.66 6.63
CA ARG A 55 4.29 -2.19 6.69
C ARG A 55 3.58 -1.54 5.51
N GLU A 56 3.75 -2.07 4.30
CA GLU A 56 3.07 -1.57 3.09
C GLU A 56 1.53 -1.64 3.25
N MET A 57 1.04 -2.77 3.78
CA MET A 57 -0.40 -2.97 4.03
C MET A 57 -0.92 -2.11 5.20
N GLU A 58 -0.15 -1.99 6.29
CA GLU A 58 -0.50 -1.11 7.41
C GLU A 58 -0.71 0.33 6.93
N THR A 59 0.26 0.89 6.21
CA THR A 59 0.19 2.28 5.73
C THR A 59 -0.98 2.49 4.76
N LEU A 60 -1.34 1.48 3.95
CA LEU A 60 -2.55 1.55 3.10
C LEU A 60 -3.83 1.67 3.96
N PHE A 61 -3.91 0.89 5.03
CA PHE A 61 -5.06 0.82 5.92
C PHE A 61 -5.12 1.94 6.98
N ASP A 62 -4.04 2.69 7.16
CA ASP A 62 -4.02 3.92 7.95
C ASP A 62 -4.86 5.02 7.27
N ALA A 63 -4.94 5.03 5.93
CA ALA A 63 -5.74 5.97 5.16
C ALA A 63 -7.20 5.52 4.91
N GLN A 64 -7.61 4.40 5.50
CA GLN A 64 -9.00 3.94 5.40
C GLN A 64 -9.95 4.97 6.01
N TRP A 65 -11.08 5.19 5.33
CA TRP A 65 -12.15 6.07 5.77
C TRP A 65 -13.00 5.43 6.89
N ALA A 66 -13.74 6.25 7.63
CA ALA A 66 -14.54 5.81 8.78
C ALA A 66 -15.63 4.79 8.42
N ASN A 67 -16.11 4.81 7.17
CA ASN A 67 -17.12 3.88 6.64
C ASN A 67 -16.51 2.61 6.00
N GLY A 68 -15.21 2.36 6.19
CA GLY A 68 -14.49 1.20 5.63
C GLY A 68 -13.95 1.41 4.21
N PHE A 69 -14.25 2.53 3.56
CA PHE A 69 -13.75 2.82 2.21
C PHE A 69 -12.22 2.93 2.19
N VAL A 70 -11.58 2.14 1.33
CA VAL A 70 -10.13 2.22 1.06
C VAL A 70 -9.93 2.94 -0.28
N PRO A 71 -9.33 4.15 -0.29
CA PRO A 71 -9.12 4.94 -1.49
C PRO A 71 -8.08 4.31 -2.41
N HIS A 72 -8.16 4.58 -3.71
CA HIS A 72 -7.22 4.01 -4.69
C HIS A 72 -5.85 4.68 -4.70
N ILE A 73 -5.74 5.93 -4.23
CA ILE A 73 -4.48 6.68 -4.07
C ILE A 73 -4.48 7.42 -2.73
N ILE A 74 -3.33 7.41 -2.06
CA ILE A 74 -3.03 8.18 -0.84
C ILE A 74 -1.92 9.19 -1.14
N PHE A 75 -2.19 10.48 -0.97
CA PHE A 75 -1.31 11.58 -1.35
C PHE A 75 -0.35 11.97 -0.20
N HIS A 76 0.61 11.09 0.10
CA HIS A 76 1.56 11.24 1.22
C HIS A 76 2.45 12.49 1.19
N SER A 77 2.80 12.98 0.00
CA SER A 77 3.76 14.08 -0.17
C SER A 77 3.13 15.24 -0.92
N VAL A 78 3.22 16.45 -0.35
CA VAL A 78 2.82 17.69 -1.04
C VAL A 78 3.76 18.00 -2.21
N ALA A 79 5.07 17.76 -2.04
CA ALA A 79 6.09 18.06 -3.06
C ALA A 79 5.92 17.25 -4.35
N GLU A 80 5.31 16.07 -4.27
CA GLU A 80 5.09 15.22 -5.45
C GLU A 80 3.76 15.53 -6.17
N ARG A 81 2.89 16.40 -5.63
CA ARG A 81 1.57 16.71 -6.20
C ARG A 81 1.64 17.45 -7.53
N GLU A 82 2.65 18.30 -7.73
CA GLU A 82 2.80 19.05 -8.97
C GLU A 82 3.08 18.16 -10.19
N ASN A 83 3.57 16.94 -9.96
CA ASN A 83 3.99 16.01 -11.01
C ASN A 83 2.96 14.90 -11.29
N TYR A 84 1.75 14.98 -10.73
CA TYR A 84 0.71 13.98 -10.93
C TYR A 84 -0.69 14.62 -10.98
N PHE A 85 -1.44 14.32 -12.03
CA PHE A 85 -2.81 14.80 -12.21
C PHE A 85 -3.73 13.63 -12.60
N PRO A 86 -4.96 13.56 -12.05
CA PRO A 86 -5.56 14.45 -11.04
C PRO A 86 -4.97 14.28 -9.63
N GLY A 87 -4.69 15.40 -8.95
CA GLY A 87 -4.12 15.43 -7.59
C GLY A 87 -5.16 15.60 -6.48
N ALA A 88 -4.71 15.73 -5.22
CA ALA A 88 -5.57 15.88 -4.04
C ALA A 88 -6.60 17.03 -4.19
N ASP A 89 -6.16 18.17 -4.70
CA ASP A 89 -6.99 19.37 -4.93
C ASP A 89 -8.05 19.19 -6.02
N PHE A 90 -8.01 18.11 -6.80
CA PHE A 90 -9.09 17.76 -7.72
C PHE A 90 -10.16 16.92 -7.02
N TYR A 91 -9.74 16.00 -6.14
CA TYR A 91 -10.64 15.04 -5.51
C TYR A 91 -11.34 15.59 -4.26
N HIS A 92 -10.70 16.50 -3.53
CA HIS A 92 -11.24 17.13 -2.31
C HIS A 92 -11.88 16.13 -1.33
N SER A 93 -11.15 15.08 -0.96
CA SER A 93 -11.66 14.02 -0.05
C SER A 93 -12.15 14.59 1.28
N SER A 94 -11.55 15.66 1.78
CA SER A 94 -11.95 16.36 3.01
C SER A 94 -13.39 16.91 3.01
N LEU A 95 -14.06 16.99 1.86
CA LEU A 95 -15.49 17.35 1.79
C LEU A 95 -16.42 16.22 2.25
N SER A 96 -15.93 14.98 2.36
CA SER A 96 -16.71 13.87 2.90
C SER A 96 -16.55 13.77 4.42
N GLU A 97 -17.66 13.64 5.13
CA GLU A 97 -17.67 13.39 6.58
C GLU A 97 -17.01 12.07 7.00
N ASN A 98 -16.89 11.12 6.07
CA ASN A 98 -16.29 9.81 6.33
C ASN A 98 -14.78 9.78 6.01
N ALA A 99 -14.25 10.82 5.35
CA ALA A 99 -12.86 10.84 4.94
C ALA A 99 -11.93 10.79 6.14
N ASN A 100 -10.79 10.14 5.94
CA ASN A 100 -9.74 10.14 6.93
C ASN A 100 -9.14 11.56 7.04
N ILE A 101 -9.10 12.10 8.25
CA ILE A 101 -8.64 13.49 8.48
C ILE A 101 -7.12 13.65 8.35
N ASP A 102 -6.36 12.57 8.52
CA ASP A 102 -4.90 12.59 8.52
C ASP A 102 -4.32 12.37 7.11
N TYR A 103 -5.15 11.91 6.16
CA TYR A 103 -4.73 11.54 4.82
C TYR A 103 -5.59 12.20 3.75
N GLU A 104 -4.96 12.95 2.85
CA GLU A 104 -5.61 13.34 1.60
C GLU A 104 -5.59 12.17 0.63
N THR A 105 -6.79 11.80 0.17
CA THR A 105 -6.98 10.64 -0.68
C THR A 105 -7.84 11.00 -1.87
N THR A 106 -7.90 10.08 -2.81
CA THR A 106 -8.93 10.09 -3.85
C THR A 106 -10.29 9.70 -3.28
N THR A 107 -11.35 9.95 -4.05
CA THR A 107 -12.74 9.57 -3.72
C THR A 107 -13.21 8.33 -4.50
N LEU A 108 -12.28 7.65 -5.17
CA LEU A 108 -12.50 6.40 -5.92
C LEU A 108 -11.73 5.25 -5.26
N THR A 109 -12.24 4.04 -5.39
CA THR A 109 -11.56 2.82 -4.93
C THR A 109 -11.00 2.01 -6.11
N GLN A 110 -10.32 0.91 -5.79
CA GLN A 110 -9.73 -0.05 -6.72
C GLN A 110 -10.11 -1.48 -6.34
N PRO A 111 -9.86 -2.49 -7.21
CA PRO A 111 -10.15 -3.89 -6.91
C PRO A 111 -9.61 -4.33 -5.55
N PRO A 112 -10.42 -5.01 -4.72
CA PRO A 112 -10.07 -5.32 -3.33
C PRO A 112 -9.18 -6.57 -3.22
N VAL A 113 -7.89 -6.42 -3.48
CA VAL A 113 -6.91 -7.53 -3.41
C VAL A 113 -6.35 -7.75 -2.00
N GLU A 114 -6.65 -6.86 -1.05
CA GLU A 114 -5.97 -6.76 0.25
C GLU A 114 -6.14 -8.02 1.09
N GLY A 115 -7.36 -8.56 1.18
CA GLY A 115 -7.63 -9.78 1.94
C GLY A 115 -6.86 -10.99 1.40
N TRP A 116 -6.75 -11.10 0.08
CA TRP A 116 -5.97 -12.15 -0.58
C TRP A 116 -4.46 -11.98 -0.32
N VAL A 117 -3.95 -10.76 -0.38
CA VAL A 117 -2.53 -10.46 -0.09
C VAL A 117 -2.19 -10.74 1.37
N ILE A 118 -3.03 -10.28 2.31
CA ILE A 118 -2.85 -10.53 3.76
C ILE A 118 -2.84 -12.04 4.05
N GLU A 119 -3.69 -12.81 3.38
CA GLU A 119 -3.69 -14.27 3.48
C GLU A 119 -2.36 -14.89 3.01
N ARG A 120 -1.75 -14.36 1.95
CA ARG A 120 -0.42 -14.83 1.49
C ARG A 120 0.72 -14.44 2.41
N ILE A 121 0.70 -13.23 2.97
CA ILE A 121 1.64 -12.82 4.01
C ILE A 121 1.50 -13.74 5.23
N PHE A 122 0.27 -14.04 5.65
CA PHE A 122 0.01 -14.98 6.74
C PHE A 122 0.57 -16.36 6.44
N ARG A 123 0.32 -16.93 5.25
CA ARG A 123 0.86 -18.24 4.88
C ARG A 123 2.38 -18.29 4.86
N ALA A 124 3.04 -17.20 4.47
CA ALA A 124 4.49 -17.12 4.45
C ALA A 124 5.10 -17.03 5.87
N GLY A 125 4.38 -16.44 6.83
CA GLY A 125 4.94 -16.05 8.12
C GLY A 125 4.16 -16.46 9.38
N ASN A 126 3.13 -17.32 9.31
CA ASN A 126 2.25 -17.60 10.45
C ASN A 126 2.93 -18.20 11.68
N HIS A 127 4.16 -18.70 11.55
CA HIS A 127 4.98 -19.19 12.66
C HIS A 127 5.59 -18.04 13.49
N LEU A 128 5.55 -16.80 12.98
CA LEU A 128 6.01 -15.60 13.65
C LEU A 128 4.84 -14.89 14.34
N SER A 129 5.01 -14.53 15.62
CA SER A 129 3.98 -13.81 16.38
C SER A 129 3.63 -12.46 15.76
N GLU A 130 4.63 -11.73 15.25
CA GLU A 130 4.45 -10.42 14.61
C GLU A 130 3.48 -10.49 13.41
N VAL A 131 3.53 -11.57 12.63
CA VAL A 131 2.62 -11.80 11.50
C VAL A 131 1.20 -12.15 11.98
N GLN A 132 1.08 -12.96 13.04
CA GLN A 132 -0.22 -13.26 13.63
C GLN A 132 -0.91 -12.01 14.19
N GLU A 133 -0.15 -11.15 14.87
CA GLU A 133 -0.63 -9.88 15.43
C GLU A 133 -1.01 -8.89 14.34
N PHE A 134 -0.20 -8.77 13.28
CA PHE A 134 -0.53 -8.01 12.08
C PHE A 134 -1.87 -8.41 11.48
N VAL A 135 -2.10 -9.71 11.23
CA VAL A 135 -3.37 -10.19 10.65
C VAL A 135 -4.54 -9.88 11.58
N LYS A 136 -4.41 -10.14 12.89
CA LYS A 136 -5.47 -9.83 13.86
C LYS A 136 -5.87 -8.36 13.85
N ARG A 137 -4.89 -7.46 13.70
CA ARG A 137 -5.12 -6.01 13.66
C ARG A 137 -5.78 -5.54 12.36
N LEU A 138 -5.40 -6.11 11.21
CA LEU A 138 -5.94 -5.71 9.90
C LEU A 138 -7.24 -6.42 9.53
N PHE A 139 -7.53 -7.60 10.10
CA PHE A 139 -8.75 -8.36 9.81
C PHE A 139 -10.05 -7.54 9.88
N PRO A 140 -10.34 -6.74 10.95
CA PRO A 140 -11.55 -5.92 11.01
C PRO A 140 -11.56 -4.75 10.02
N LYS A 141 -10.43 -4.41 9.40
CA LYS A 141 -10.34 -3.36 8.37
C LYS A 141 -10.66 -3.88 6.97
N VAL A 142 -10.55 -5.20 6.76
CA VAL A 142 -10.82 -5.86 5.48
C VAL A 142 -12.29 -6.32 5.37
N MET A 143 -12.91 -6.64 6.51
CA MET A 143 -14.29 -7.16 6.59
C MET A 143 -15.36 -6.07 6.73
#